data_AF-A0A933SS17-F1
#
_entry.id   AF-A0A933SS17-F1
#
_cell.length_a   1.000
_cell.length_b   1.000
_cell.length_c   1.000
_cell.angle_alpha   90.00
_cell.angle_beta   90.00
_cell.angle_gamma   90.00
#
_symmetry.space_group_name_H-M   'P 1'
#
loop_
_entity.id
_entity.type
_entity.pdbx_description
1 polymer ?
#
loop_
_entity_poly.entity_id
_entity_poly.type
_entity_poly.pdbx_seq_one_letter_code
_entity_poly.pdbx_strand_id
1 'polypeptide(L)'
;MPYTDTLQIYDVLRKEFDESKAKAIAASIEIALESNNGILLEKVATKEDIIKLRAEIKNDMADLKAEFKTELAGQKTEMGSLIAGLKIEMANQKTEIIRMNFLFWLGLIPVMATLIKFIR
;
A
#
# COMPACT_ATOMS: atom_id res chain seq x y z
N MET A 1 40.72 -10.60 -7.28
CA MET A 1 41.89 -10.38 -6.39
C MET A 1 41.97 -11.60 -5.49
N PRO A 2 43.12 -12.28 -5.37
CA PRO A 2 43.28 -13.38 -4.43
C PRO A 2 42.99 -12.85 -3.02
N TYR A 3 42.12 -13.55 -2.28
CA TYR A 3 41.69 -13.14 -0.93
C TYR A 3 42.69 -13.51 0.15
N THR A 4 43.73 -14.24 -0.22
CA THR A 4 44.78 -14.72 0.66
C THR A 4 46.13 -14.45 0.04
N ASP A 5 47.06 -13.96 0.86
CA ASP A 5 48.45 -13.87 0.48
C ASP A 5 49.09 -15.25 0.68
N THR A 6 48.92 -16.11 -0.32
CA THR A 6 49.40 -17.51 -0.32
C THR A 6 50.90 -17.61 -0.04
N LEU A 7 51.66 -16.55 -0.37
CA LEU A 7 53.07 -16.40 -0.01
C LEU A 7 53.28 -16.33 1.51
N GLN A 8 52.47 -15.55 2.23
CA GLN A 8 52.58 -15.45 3.69
C GLN A 8 52.24 -16.77 4.38
N ILE A 9 51.20 -17.47 3.90
CA ILE A 9 50.80 -18.79 4.44
C ILE A 9 51.93 -19.79 4.23
N TYR A 10 52.52 -19.81 3.05
CA TYR A 10 53.65 -20.66 2.72
C TYR A 10 54.90 -20.34 3.55
N ASP A 11 55.23 -19.05 3.73
CA ASP A 11 56.40 -18.60 4.50
C ASP A 11 56.30 -18.97 5.99
N VAL A 12 55.08 -19.05 6.53
CA VAL A 12 54.83 -19.57 7.88
C VAL A 12 54.99 -21.09 7.91
N LEU A 13 54.41 -21.80 6.95
CA LEU A 13 54.40 -23.28 6.94
C LEU A 13 55.80 -23.87 6.70
N ARG A 14 56.65 -23.25 5.86
CA ARG A 14 57.99 -23.81 5.57
C ARG A 14 58.95 -23.78 6.77
N LYS A 15 58.60 -23.08 7.86
CA LYS A 15 59.41 -23.06 9.09
C LYS A 15 59.32 -24.38 9.86
N GLU A 16 58.22 -25.11 9.70
CA GLU A 16 57.97 -26.39 10.41
C GLU A 16 57.75 -27.58 9.47
N PHE A 17 57.39 -27.33 8.21
CA PHE A 17 57.13 -28.37 7.22
C PHE A 17 58.14 -28.32 6.07
N ASP A 18 58.40 -29.47 5.46
CA ASP A 18 59.14 -29.54 4.20
C ASP A 18 58.41 -28.77 3.09
N GLU A 19 59.18 -28.33 2.09
CA GLU A 19 58.72 -27.44 1.03
C GLU A 19 57.48 -27.99 0.28
N SER A 20 57.46 -29.30 0.07
CA SER A 20 56.37 -29.99 -0.63
C SER A 20 55.07 -29.96 0.18
N LYS A 21 55.14 -30.30 1.48
CA LYS A 21 53.98 -30.24 2.37
C LYS A 21 53.50 -28.82 2.61
N ALA A 22 54.40 -27.87 2.85
CA ALA A 22 54.05 -26.47 3.03
C ALA A 22 53.30 -25.91 1.81
N LYS A 23 53.78 -26.23 0.60
CA LYS A 23 53.14 -25.83 -0.66
C LYS A 23 51.78 -26.49 -0.87
N ALA A 24 51.66 -27.78 -0.58
CA ALA A 24 50.39 -28.52 -0.70
C ALA A 24 49.33 -27.99 0.28
N ILE A 25 49.73 -27.65 1.51
CA ILE A 25 48.82 -27.08 2.52
C ILE A 25 48.42 -25.66 2.13
N ALA A 26 49.36 -24.80 1.74
CA ALA A 26 49.04 -23.43 1.32
C ALA A 26 48.04 -23.42 0.14
N ALA A 27 48.24 -24.29 -0.86
CA ALA A 27 47.35 -24.40 -2.01
C ALA A 27 45.95 -24.92 -1.63
N SER A 28 45.86 -25.90 -0.73
CA SER A 28 44.55 -26.42 -0.30
C SER A 28 43.76 -25.43 0.56
N ILE A 29 44.44 -24.63 1.39
CA ILE A 29 43.84 -23.51 2.14
C ILE A 29 43.33 -22.42 1.19
N GLU A 30 44.10 -22.05 0.17
CA GLU A 30 43.69 -21.06 -0.83
C GLU A 30 42.40 -21.51 -1.55
N ILE A 31 42.35 -22.77 -2.02
CA ILE A 31 41.16 -23.33 -2.67
C ILE A 31 39.95 -23.31 -1.74
N ALA A 32 40.12 -23.71 -0.48
CA ALA A 32 39.04 -23.73 0.50
C ALA A 32 38.50 -22.32 0.81
N LEU A 33 39.37 -21.32 0.90
CA LEU A 33 39.00 -19.93 1.17
C LEU A 33 38.34 -19.26 -0.04
N GLU A 34 38.85 -19.49 -1.25
CA GLU A 34 38.21 -19.01 -2.48
C GLU A 34 36.81 -19.59 -2.65
N SER A 35 36.66 -20.89 -2.40
CA SER A 35 35.36 -21.57 -2.43
C SER A 35 34.39 -20.98 -1.40
N ASN A 36 34.83 -20.80 -0.16
CA ASN A 36 33.99 -20.25 0.91
C ASN A 36 33.61 -18.79 0.63
N ASN A 37 34.55 -17.94 0.20
CA ASN A 37 34.25 -16.57 -0.18
C ASN A 37 33.29 -16.48 -1.36
N GLY A 38 33.41 -17.36 -2.36
CA GLY A 38 32.44 -17.43 -3.47
C GLY A 38 31.02 -17.68 -2.97
N ILE A 39 30.85 -18.65 -2.07
CA ILE A 39 29.55 -18.98 -1.45
C ILE A 39 29.03 -17.81 -0.60
N LEU A 40 29.90 -17.11 0.13
CA LEU A 40 29.50 -15.96 0.94
C LEU A 40 29.07 -14.78 0.08
N LEU A 41 29.77 -14.51 -1.03
CA LEU A 41 29.41 -13.44 -1.96
C LEU A 41 28.06 -13.68 -2.62
N GLU A 42 27.71 -14.94 -2.91
CA GLU A 42 26.39 -15.30 -3.46
C GLU A 42 25.25 -15.06 -2.45
N LYS A 43 25.53 -15.20 -1.15
CA LYS A 43 24.53 -15.02 -0.09
C LYS A 43 24.35 -13.57 0.35
N VAL A 44 25.24 -12.68 -0.04
CA VAL A 44 25.22 -11.28 0.38
C VAL A 44 24.51 -10.44 -0.68
N ALA A 45 23.47 -9.71 -0.24
CA ALA A 45 22.81 -8.74 -1.09
C ALA A 45 23.82 -7.69 -1.58
N THR A 46 23.85 -7.46 -2.89
CA THR A 46 24.75 -6.49 -3.49
C THR A 46 24.21 -5.08 -3.34
N LYS A 47 25.07 -4.07 -3.55
CA LYS A 47 24.63 -2.67 -3.62
C LYS A 47 23.59 -2.46 -4.71
N GLU A 48 23.71 -3.19 -5.82
CA GLU A 48 22.76 -3.13 -6.93
C GLU A 48 21.39 -3.65 -6.53
N ASP A 49 21.32 -4.77 -5.80
CA ASP A 49 20.07 -5.33 -5.30
C ASP A 49 19.36 -4.34 -4.37
N ILE A 50 20.12 -3.67 -3.49
CA ILE A 50 19.58 -2.64 -2.60
C ILE A 50 19.06 -1.43 -3.37
N ILE A 51 19.74 -1.02 -4.44
CA ILE A 51 19.30 0.09 -5.30
C ILE A 51 17.99 -0.27 -6.01
N LYS A 52 17.89 -1.48 -6.57
CA LYS A 52 16.67 -1.99 -7.21
C LYS A 52 15.50 -2.04 -6.23
N LEU A 53 15.68 -2.65 -5.06
CA LEU A 53 14.66 -2.70 -4.03
C LEU A 53 14.22 -1.30 -3.57
N ARG A 54 15.15 -0.34 -3.42
CA ARG A 54 14.78 1.05 -3.11
C ARG A 54 13.96 1.71 -4.21
N ALA A 55 14.27 1.43 -5.47
CA ALA A 55 13.52 1.97 -6.60
C ALA A 55 12.11 1.36 -6.66
N GLU A 56 11.98 0.04 -6.48
CA GLU A 56 10.70 -0.68 -6.39
C GLU A 56 9.84 -0.13 -5.26
N ILE A 57 10.37 -0.06 -4.03
CA ILE A 57 9.64 0.49 -2.87
C ILE A 57 9.18 1.94 -3.12
N LYS A 58 10.02 2.74 -3.78
CA LYS A 58 9.67 4.14 -4.10
C LYS A 58 8.53 4.22 -5.12
N ASN A 59 8.52 3.34 -6.12
CA ASN A 59 7.46 3.26 -7.12
C ASN A 59 6.16 2.76 -6.48
N ASP A 60 6.20 1.66 -5.74
CA ASP A 60 5.03 1.11 -5.04
C ASP A 60 4.41 2.16 -4.10
N MET A 61 5.24 2.93 -3.40
CA MET A 61 4.75 3.99 -2.51
C MET A 61 4.14 5.17 -3.26
N ALA A 62 4.62 5.47 -4.48
CA ALA A 62 4.03 6.49 -5.34
C ALA A 62 2.67 6.02 -5.88
N ASP A 63 2.58 4.76 -6.29
CA ASP A 63 1.37 4.13 -6.83
C ASP A 63 0.29 4.05 -5.75
N LEU A 64 0.61 3.52 -4.56
CA LEU A 64 -0.30 3.49 -3.41
C LEU A 64 -0.84 4.87 -3.04
N LYS A 65 0.01 5.91 -3.11
CA LYS A 65 -0.41 7.29 -2.83
C LYS A 65 -1.38 7.82 -3.89
N ALA A 66 -1.18 7.45 -5.15
CA ALA A 66 -2.07 7.83 -6.24
C ALA A 66 -3.42 7.11 -6.14
N GLU A 67 -3.41 5.82 -5.85
CA GLU A 67 -4.61 5.01 -5.61
C GLU A 67 -5.42 5.57 -4.45
N PHE A 68 -4.80 5.78 -3.29
CA PHE A 68 -5.48 6.30 -2.10
C PHE A 68 -6.10 7.68 -2.35
N LYS A 69 -5.41 8.57 -3.08
CA LYS A 69 -5.95 9.89 -3.44
C LYS A 69 -7.16 9.77 -4.36
N THR A 70 -7.11 8.85 -5.32
CA THR A 70 -8.21 8.61 -6.27
C THR A 70 -9.43 8.04 -5.56
N GLU A 71 -9.22 7.03 -4.71
CA GLU A 71 -10.30 6.41 -3.93
C GLU A 71 -10.96 7.43 -2.99
N LEU A 72 -10.17 8.23 -2.27
CA LEU A 72 -10.70 9.27 -1.39
C LEU A 72 -11.51 10.33 -2.15
N ALA A 73 -11.08 10.70 -3.36
CA ALA A 73 -11.82 11.62 -4.22
C ALA A 73 -13.14 10.99 -4.72
N GLY A 74 -13.11 9.70 -5.07
CA GLY A 74 -14.28 8.89 -5.42
C GLY A 74 -15.30 8.86 -4.28
N GLN A 75 -14.88 8.47 -3.07
CA GLN A 75 -15.73 8.43 -1.88
C GLN A 75 -16.33 9.79 -1.53
N LYS A 76 -15.56 10.89 -1.63
CA LYS A 76 -16.09 12.25 -1.43
C LYS A 76 -17.18 12.60 -2.44
N THR A 77 -17.00 12.22 -3.70
CA THR A 77 -17.97 12.46 -4.76
C THR A 77 -19.24 11.66 -4.54
N GLU A 78 -19.11 10.38 -4.21
CA GLU A 78 -20.23 9.49 -3.89
C GLU A 78 -21.02 10.01 -2.69
N MET A 79 -20.35 10.38 -1.59
CA MET A 79 -21.00 10.94 -0.42
C MET A 79 -21.70 12.27 -0.72
N GLY A 80 -21.10 13.13 -1.55
CA GLY A 80 -21.74 14.35 -2.05
C GLY A 80 -23.02 14.07 -2.85
N SER A 81 -22.98 13.06 -3.72
CA SER A 81 -24.14 12.61 -4.50
C SER A 81 -25.26 12.08 -3.61
N LEU A 82 -24.92 11.22 -2.64
CA LEU A 82 -25.89 10.69 -1.66
C LEU A 82 -26.56 11.81 -0.85
N ILE A 83 -25.78 12.79 -0.37
CA ILE A 83 -26.33 13.95 0.35
C ILE A 83 -27.27 14.77 -0.55
N ALA A 84 -26.90 14.97 -1.82
CA ALA A 84 -27.75 15.69 -2.77
C ALA A 84 -29.05 14.93 -3.04
N GLY A 85 -28.98 13.60 -3.23
CA GLY A 85 -30.14 12.72 -3.39
C GLY A 85 -31.09 12.81 -2.19
N LEU A 86 -30.56 12.66 -0.97
CA LEU A 86 -31.35 12.79 0.27
C LEU A 86 -32.03 14.16 0.40
N LYS A 87 -31.36 15.25 0.01
CA LYS A 87 -31.97 16.59 0.00
C LYS A 87 -33.15 16.68 -0.96
N ILE A 88 -33.04 16.08 -2.14
CA ILE A 88 -34.11 16.04 -3.14
C ILE A 88 -35.28 15.20 -2.61
N GLU A 89 -35.01 14.02 -2.05
CA GLU A 89 -36.04 13.15 -1.47
C GLU A 89 -36.81 13.85 -0.34
N MET A 90 -36.10 14.53 0.56
CA MET A 90 -36.75 15.31 1.61
C MET A 90 -37.61 16.46 1.05
N ALA A 91 -37.14 17.17 0.01
CA ALA A 91 -37.91 18.24 -0.61
C ALA A 91 -39.18 17.71 -1.28
N ASN A 92 -39.09 16.54 -1.94
CA ASN A 92 -40.22 15.86 -2.54
C ASN A 92 -41.23 15.41 -1.47
N GLN A 93 -40.78 14.78 -0.39
CA GLN A 93 -41.64 14.39 0.74
C GLN A 93 -42.34 15.60 1.36
N LYS A 94 -41.63 16.71 1.58
CA LYS A 94 -42.25 17.96 2.08
C LYS A 94 -43.33 18.48 1.13
N THR A 95 -43.05 18.46 -0.17
CA THR A 95 -44.01 18.89 -1.19
C THR A 95 -45.25 18.00 -1.23
N GLU A 96 -45.06 16.70 -1.10
CA GLU A 96 -46.14 15.72 -1.06
C GLU A 96 -47.03 15.91 0.19
N ILE A 97 -46.42 16.08 1.37
CA ILE A 97 -47.15 16.38 2.61
C ILE A 97 -47.96 17.67 2.46
N ILE A 98 -47.36 18.73 1.92
CA ILE A 98 -48.07 19.99 1.69
C ILE A 98 -49.25 19.79 0.74
N ARG A 99 -49.06 19.07 -0.35
CA ARG A 99 -50.13 18.76 -1.33
C ARG A 99 -51.28 17.99 -0.68
N MET A 100 -50.97 16.97 0.14
CA MET A 100 -51.98 16.21 0.87
C MET A 100 -52.73 17.08 1.88
N ASN A 101 -52.03 17.99 2.56
CA ASN A 101 -52.66 18.92 3.49
C ASN A 101 -53.66 19.83 2.75
N PHE A 102 -53.29 20.40 1.60
CA PHE A 102 -54.22 21.21 0.79
C PHE A 102 -55.45 20.42 0.34
N LEU A 103 -55.29 19.19 -0.13
CA LEU A 103 -56.40 18.33 -0.52
C LEU A 103 -57.34 18.05 0.66
N PHE A 104 -56.79 17.80 1.84
CA PHE A 104 -57.54 17.60 3.06
C PHE A 104 -58.35 18.86 3.45
N TRP A 105 -57.71 20.03 3.48
CA TRP A 105 -58.39 21.30 3.78
C TRP A 105 -59.50 21.64 2.78
N LEU A 106 -59.30 21.37 1.49
CA LEU A 106 -60.32 21.56 0.46
C LEU A 106 -61.58 20.71 0.71
N GLY A 107 -61.44 19.52 1.29
CA GLY A 107 -62.57 18.67 1.68
C GLY A 107 -63.26 19.12 2.96
N LEU A 108 -62.49 19.58 3.97
CA LEU A 108 -63.04 19.97 5.27
C LEU A 108 -63.74 21.34 5.26
N ILE A 109 -63.20 22.33 4.55
CA ILE A 109 -63.73 23.71 4.56
C ILE A 109 -65.21 23.78 4.13
N PRO A 110 -65.66 23.12 3.04
CA PRO A 110 -67.07 23.12 2.63
C PRO A 110 -68.00 22.50 3.67
N VAL A 111 -67.59 21.39 4.31
CA VAL A 111 -68.36 20.69 5.35
C VAL A 111 -68.54 21.59 6.58
N MET A 112 -67.49 22.30 6.97
CA MET A 112 -67.58 23.27 8.07
C MET A 112 -68.50 24.44 7.71
N ALA A 113 -68.41 24.95 6.48
CA ALA A 113 -69.27 26.04 6.02
C ALA A 113 -70.76 25.65 5.97
N THR A 114 -71.10 24.41 5.59
CA THR A 114 -72.48 23.91 5.62
C THR A 114 -72.98 23.71 7.05
N LEU A 115 -72.15 23.18 7.95
CA LEU A 115 -72.49 23.04 9.38
C LEU A 115 -72.78 24.39 10.05
N ILE A 116 -71.94 25.41 9.80
CA ILE A 116 -72.16 26.75 10.36
C ILE A 116 -73.48 27.35 9.85
N LYS A 117 -73.80 27.17 8.56
CA LYS A 117 -75.09 27.61 7.99
C LYS A 117 -76.29 26.87 8.58
N PHE A 118 -76.11 25.64 9.07
CA PHE A 118 -77.19 24.84 9.65
C PHE A 118 -77.44 25.18 11.14
N ILE A 119 -76.41 25.64 11.86
CA ILE A 119 -76.49 25.98 13.29
C ILE A 119 -76.95 27.45 13.52
N ARG A 120 -76.80 28.31 12.51
CA ARG A 120 -77.18 29.74 12.57
C ARG A 120 -78.57 29.97 12.01
#